data_AF-A0A2J6TSQ8-F1
#
_entry.id   AF-A0A2J6TSQ8-F1
#
_cell.length_a   1.000
_cell.length_b   1.000
_cell.length_c   1.000
_cell.angle_alpha   90.00
_cell.angle_beta   90.00
_cell.angle_gamma   90.00
#
_symmetry.space_group_name_H-M   'P 1'
#
loop_
_entity.id
_entity.type
_entity.pdbx_description
1 polymer ?
#
loop_
_entity_poly.entity_id
_entity_poly.type
_entity_poly.pdbx_seq_one_letter_code
_entity_poly.pdbx_strand_id
1 'polypeptide(L)'
;MVAADPRRPIECPTNHLNHLTLSSRTPIASVYDLATLITDCCANVFDQYHIPDEFQFLDFFERFIGAVVDGEAQFLQEFTEGLDRLNRSPDADSVELLSISRETKLLVEIKDIRDELSILKMVLKDQETTMTQMWGIIEDAKIKPGKEQDPHASYKRNRILEIHLFRIKKMEELANKAYDEIKHLLDLKQKQANISEALSARKQAENIAEQSRIAAGHAKDGARQAELGVEQSALLVEQAALAGKQAEETARQGKTLLVFTIITIVF
;
A
#
# COMPACT_ATOMS: atom_id res chain seq x y z
N MET A 1 22.00 13.29 -41.25
CA MET A 1 21.43 13.32 -39.88
C MET A 1 21.71 14.69 -39.29
N VAL A 2 20.80 15.65 -39.50
CA VAL A 2 20.86 16.95 -38.82
C VAL A 2 19.94 16.79 -37.61
N ALA A 3 20.52 16.92 -36.41
CA ALA A 3 19.78 16.89 -35.17
C ALA A 3 18.73 18.01 -35.17
N ALA A 4 17.46 17.66 -34.92
CA ALA A 4 16.41 18.64 -34.72
C ALA A 4 16.73 19.45 -33.46
N ASP A 5 16.69 20.78 -33.58
CA ASP A 5 16.90 21.71 -32.47
C ASP A 5 15.67 21.66 -31.54
N PRO A 6 15.82 21.25 -30.27
CA PRO A 6 14.71 21.14 -29.32
C PRO A 6 14.08 22.49 -28.94
N ARG A 7 14.63 23.62 -29.43
CA ARG A 7 14.08 24.96 -29.24
C ARG A 7 13.24 25.47 -30.42
N ARG A 8 13.08 24.70 -31.51
CA ARG A 8 12.12 25.10 -32.55
C ARG A 8 10.69 24.87 -32.04
N PRO A 9 9.85 25.91 -31.95
CA PRO A 9 8.42 25.71 -31.71
C PRO A 9 7.88 24.82 -32.83
N ILE A 10 7.08 23.81 -32.45
CA ILE A 10 6.37 22.92 -33.37
C ILE A 10 5.82 23.77 -34.50
N GLU A 11 6.31 23.56 -35.73
CA GLU A 11 6.13 24.52 -36.83
C GLU A 11 4.67 24.50 -37.35
N CYS A 12 3.73 25.07 -36.57
CA CYS A 12 2.37 25.39 -36.98
C CYS A 12 2.32 26.15 -38.33
N PRO A 13 3.26 27.09 -38.65
CA PRO A 13 3.31 27.74 -39.95
C PRO A 13 3.48 26.79 -41.15
N THR A 14 4.24 25.71 -40.97
CA THR A 14 4.58 24.78 -42.05
C THR A 14 3.39 23.88 -42.39
N ASN A 15 2.55 23.56 -41.41
CA ASN A 15 1.26 22.88 -41.63
C ASN A 15 0.25 23.76 -42.39
N HIS A 16 0.22 25.08 -42.13
CA HIS A 16 -0.61 26.02 -42.90
C HIS A 16 -0.20 26.02 -44.39
N LEU A 17 1.10 26.08 -44.66
CA LEU A 17 1.64 26.06 -46.03
C LEU A 17 1.34 24.73 -46.74
N ASN A 18 1.50 23.59 -46.06
CA ASN A 18 1.21 22.28 -46.65
C ASN A 18 -0.30 22.12 -46.97
N HIS A 19 -1.20 22.55 -46.08
CA HIS A 19 -2.65 22.56 -46.34
C HIS A 19 -3.07 23.54 -47.46
N LEU A 20 -2.32 24.62 -47.66
CA LEU A 20 -2.50 25.56 -48.78
C LEU A 20 -2.03 24.98 -50.12
N THR A 21 -1.14 23.98 -50.12
CA THR A 21 -0.58 23.34 -51.32
C THR A 21 -1.32 22.09 -51.80
N LEU A 22 -2.30 21.58 -51.04
CA LEU A 22 -3.07 20.40 -51.43
C LEU A 22 -4.06 20.71 -52.57
N SER A 23 -3.88 20.06 -53.72
CA SER A 23 -4.66 20.25 -54.95
C SER A 23 -6.15 19.86 -54.87
N SER A 24 -6.61 19.30 -53.74
CA SER A 24 -7.97 18.77 -53.55
C SER A 24 -8.86 19.62 -52.62
N ARG A 25 -8.40 20.80 -52.18
CA ARG A 25 -9.18 21.62 -51.24
C ARG A 25 -10.28 22.45 -51.91
N THR A 26 -11.33 22.75 -51.15
CA THR A 26 -12.30 23.79 -51.52
C THR A 26 -11.61 25.17 -51.57
N PRO A 27 -11.85 25.99 -52.60
CA PRO A 27 -11.28 27.33 -52.68
C PRO A 27 -11.66 28.18 -51.46
N ILE A 28 -10.72 28.97 -50.93
CA ILE A 28 -11.03 29.99 -49.92
C ILE A 28 -11.82 31.09 -50.64
N ALA A 29 -13.14 31.13 -50.40
CA ALA A 29 -14.04 32.06 -51.06
C ALA A 29 -14.37 33.28 -50.19
N SER A 30 -14.10 33.22 -48.89
CA SER A 30 -14.38 34.27 -47.92
C SER A 30 -13.33 34.36 -46.80
N VAL A 31 -13.31 35.50 -46.11
CA VAL A 31 -12.50 35.70 -44.89
C VAL A 31 -12.88 34.70 -43.80
N TYR A 32 -14.15 34.27 -43.78
CA TYR A 32 -14.64 33.25 -42.85
C TYR A 32 -14.07 31.87 -43.15
N ASP A 33 -13.88 31.51 -44.42
CA ASP A 33 -13.25 30.25 -44.80
C ASP A 33 -11.77 30.21 -44.36
N LEU A 34 -11.09 31.35 -44.46
CA LEU A 34 -9.72 31.50 -43.95
C LEU A 34 -9.68 31.41 -42.41
N ALA A 35 -10.61 32.05 -41.72
CA ALA A 35 -10.72 31.98 -40.25
C ALA A 35 -10.99 30.55 -39.77
N THR A 36 -11.90 29.82 -40.44
CA THR A 36 -12.14 28.39 -40.16
C THR A 36 -10.90 27.55 -40.39
N LEU A 37 -10.15 27.78 -41.47
CA LEU A 37 -8.92 27.03 -41.76
C LEU A 37 -7.83 27.27 -40.71
N ILE A 38 -7.60 28.53 -40.30
CA ILE A 38 -6.63 28.86 -39.24
C ILE A 38 -7.04 28.20 -37.93
N THR A 39 -8.32 28.28 -37.58
CA THR A 39 -8.89 27.71 -36.36
C THR A 39 -8.75 26.18 -36.34
N ASP A 40 -9.10 25.50 -37.44
CA ASP A 40 -8.91 24.04 -37.59
C ASP A 40 -7.42 23.66 -37.47
N CYS A 41 -6.50 24.42 -38.08
CA CYS A 41 -5.07 24.16 -37.95
C CYS A 41 -4.56 24.33 -36.51
N CYS A 42 -4.94 25.41 -35.83
CA CYS A 42 -4.54 25.66 -34.44
C CYS A 42 -5.09 24.60 -33.48
N ALA A 43 -6.26 24.04 -33.76
CA ALA A 43 -6.88 22.99 -32.95
C ALA A 43 -6.34 21.59 -33.24
N ASN A 44 -5.81 21.36 -34.45
CA ASN A 44 -5.22 20.10 -34.88
C ASN A 44 -3.70 20.04 -34.67
N VAL A 45 -3.12 20.98 -33.89
CA VAL A 45 -1.69 20.96 -33.52
C VAL A 45 -1.31 19.65 -32.81
N PHE A 46 -2.28 18.99 -32.18
CA PHE A 46 -2.09 17.69 -31.54
C PHE A 46 -2.57 16.50 -32.39
N ASP A 47 -2.61 16.58 -33.72
CA ASP A 47 -2.89 15.41 -34.54
C ASP A 47 -1.74 14.38 -34.48
N GLN A 48 -2.07 13.17 -34.03
CA GLN A 48 -1.16 12.02 -33.93
C GLN A 48 -0.34 11.76 -35.20
N TYR A 49 -0.92 12.03 -36.39
CA TYR A 49 -0.25 11.80 -37.67
C TYR A 49 0.70 12.92 -38.10
N HIS A 50 0.70 14.04 -37.38
CA HIS A 50 1.46 15.25 -37.70
C HIS A 50 2.46 15.63 -36.59
N ILE A 51 2.48 14.89 -35.48
CA ILE A 51 3.37 15.10 -34.34
C ILE A 51 4.49 14.04 -34.36
N PRO A 52 5.77 14.44 -34.20
CA PRO A 52 6.88 13.49 -34.03
C PRO A 52 6.68 12.58 -32.81
N ASP A 53 7.17 11.35 -32.86
CA ASP A 53 7.04 10.34 -31.79
C ASP A 53 7.38 10.86 -30.38
N GLU A 54 8.37 11.76 -30.28
CA GLU A 54 8.81 12.39 -29.03
C GLU A 54 7.73 13.23 -28.33
N PHE A 55 6.69 13.62 -29.06
CA PHE A 55 5.59 14.46 -28.58
C PHE A 55 4.24 13.72 -28.57
N GLN A 56 4.22 12.39 -28.78
CA GLN A 56 3.04 11.54 -28.66
C GLN A 56 2.75 11.21 -27.17
N PHE A 57 2.53 12.24 -26.36
CA PHE A 57 2.38 12.13 -24.90
C PHE A 57 1.31 11.12 -24.47
N LEU A 58 0.18 11.02 -25.20
CA LEU A 58 -0.87 10.06 -24.87
C LEU A 58 -0.39 8.60 -24.94
N ASP A 59 0.50 8.27 -25.88
CA ASP A 59 1.05 6.92 -26.02
C ASP A 59 2.01 6.62 -24.85
N PHE A 60 2.73 7.64 -24.36
CA PHE A 60 3.54 7.50 -23.15
C PHE A 60 2.67 7.25 -21.92
N PHE A 61 1.59 8.01 -21.74
CA PHE A 61 0.64 7.80 -20.64
C PHE A 61 0.01 6.41 -20.69
N GLU A 62 -0.40 5.93 -21.86
CA GLU A 62 -0.95 4.58 -22.03
C GLU A 62 0.06 3.51 -21.61
N ARG A 63 1.35 3.67 -21.95
CA ARG A 63 2.42 2.76 -21.50
C ARG A 63 2.66 2.83 -20.00
N PHE A 64 2.69 4.03 -19.41
CA PHE A 64 2.88 4.19 -17.96
C PHE A 64 1.73 3.57 -17.18
N ILE A 65 0.49 3.75 -17.62
CA ILE A 65 -0.68 3.10 -17.02
C ILE A 65 -0.59 1.59 -17.17
N GLY A 66 -0.18 1.09 -18.33
CA GLY A 66 0.08 -0.34 -18.54
C GLY A 66 1.08 -0.90 -17.52
N ALA A 67 2.21 -0.22 -17.33
CA ALA A 67 3.23 -0.62 -16.37
C ALA A 67 2.71 -0.61 -14.92
N VAL A 68 1.87 0.36 -14.55
CA VAL A 68 1.24 0.40 -13.22
C VAL A 68 0.26 -0.75 -13.03
N VAL A 69 -0.58 -1.04 -14.01
CA VAL A 69 -1.54 -2.14 -13.96
C VAL A 69 -0.81 -3.49 -13.84
N ASP A 70 0.26 -3.68 -14.62
CA ASP A 70 1.07 -4.89 -14.53
C ASP A 70 1.77 -5.01 -13.16
N GLY A 71 2.27 -3.90 -12.63
CA GLY A 71 2.89 -3.84 -11.31
C GLY A 71 1.91 -4.15 -10.17
N GLU A 72 0.69 -3.64 -10.25
CA GLU A 72 -0.39 -3.95 -9.31
C GLU A 72 -0.69 -5.46 -9.31
N ALA A 73 -0.92 -6.03 -10.49
CA ALA A 73 -1.23 -7.45 -10.63
C ALA A 73 -0.09 -8.32 -10.10
N GLN A 74 1.16 -7.92 -10.36
CA GLN A 74 2.34 -8.59 -9.83
C GLN A 74 2.37 -8.55 -8.30
N PHE A 75 2.14 -7.39 -7.68
CA PHE A 75 2.14 -7.30 -6.22
C PHE A 75 1.06 -8.16 -5.57
N LEU A 76 -0.14 -8.21 -6.16
CA LEU A 76 -1.22 -9.05 -5.67
C LEU A 76 -0.88 -10.54 -5.78
N GLN A 77 -0.27 -10.95 -6.90
CA GLN A 77 0.18 -12.32 -7.09
C GLN A 77 1.28 -12.69 -6.10
N GLU A 78 2.31 -11.86 -5.96
CA GLU A 78 3.42 -12.07 -5.02
C GLU A 78 2.92 -12.18 -3.57
N PHE A 79 1.95 -11.36 -3.20
CA PHE A 79 1.33 -11.42 -1.88
C PHE A 79 0.58 -12.73 -1.67
N THR A 80 -0.26 -13.14 -2.63
CA THR A 80 -1.04 -14.38 -2.56
C THR A 80 -0.12 -15.61 -2.46
N GLU A 81 0.90 -15.70 -3.32
CA GLU A 81 1.86 -16.79 -3.26
C GLU A 81 2.69 -16.77 -1.96
N GLY A 82 2.98 -15.59 -1.44
CA GLY A 82 3.66 -15.43 -0.16
C GLY A 82 2.83 -15.95 1.03
N LEU A 83 1.52 -15.71 1.03
CA LEU A 83 0.61 -16.28 2.03
C LEU A 83 0.59 -17.80 1.96
N ASP A 84 0.54 -18.38 0.76
CA ASP A 84 0.59 -19.83 0.58
C ASP A 84 1.90 -20.43 1.10
N ARG A 85 3.03 -19.75 0.88
CA ARG A 85 4.33 -20.15 1.44
C ARG A 85 4.33 -20.10 2.97
N LEU A 86 3.83 -19.02 3.55
CA LEU A 86 3.75 -18.85 5.01
C LEU A 86 2.85 -19.91 5.67
N ASN A 87 1.75 -20.29 5.02
CA ASN A 87 0.88 -21.35 5.49
C ASN A 87 1.54 -22.75 5.46
N ARG A 88 2.43 -23.00 4.49
CA ARG A 88 3.17 -24.27 4.40
C ARG A 88 4.39 -24.31 5.32
N SER A 89 5.03 -23.18 5.55
CA SER A 89 6.22 -23.04 6.37
C SER A 89 6.10 -21.81 7.28
N PRO A 90 5.75 -21.99 8.57
CA PRO A 90 5.59 -20.89 9.52
C PRO A 90 6.87 -20.12 9.84
N ASP A 91 8.04 -20.65 9.46
CA ASP A 91 9.36 -20.00 9.61
C ASP A 91 9.71 -19.10 8.42
N ALA A 92 8.85 -19.01 7.39
CA ALA A 92 9.07 -18.11 6.27
C ALA A 92 9.05 -16.63 6.70
N ASP A 93 9.88 -15.81 6.05
CA ASP A 93 10.02 -14.38 6.38
C ASP A 93 8.72 -13.61 6.08
N SER A 94 7.95 -13.36 7.13
CA SER A 94 6.69 -12.61 7.07
C SER A 94 6.90 -11.10 7.00
N VAL A 95 8.09 -10.59 7.34
CA VAL A 95 8.38 -9.15 7.37
C VAL A 95 8.50 -8.61 5.95
N GLU A 96 9.23 -9.32 5.08
CA GLU A 96 9.35 -8.91 3.67
C GLU A 96 8.00 -8.97 2.95
N LEU A 97 7.21 -10.02 3.19
CA LEU A 97 5.88 -10.20 2.59
C LEU A 97 4.91 -9.04 2.93
N LEU A 98 4.92 -8.61 4.18
CA LEU A 98 4.03 -7.58 4.71
C LEU A 98 4.56 -6.15 4.50
N SER A 99 5.76 -5.98 3.95
CA SER A 99 6.26 -4.68 3.54
C SER A 99 5.34 -4.05 2.50
N ILE A 100 5.07 -2.76 2.68
CA ILE A 100 4.21 -1.94 1.81
C ILE A 100 5.00 -0.97 0.93
N SER A 101 6.33 -1.04 0.97
CA SER A 101 7.20 0.00 0.39
C SER A 101 7.11 0.06 -1.13
N ARG A 102 6.93 -1.09 -1.80
CA ARG A 102 6.83 -1.18 -3.27
C ARG A 102 5.47 -0.69 -3.75
N GLU A 103 4.42 -1.15 -3.09
CA GLU A 103 3.03 -0.77 -3.33
C GLU A 103 2.82 0.74 -3.10
N THR A 104 3.43 1.30 -2.05
CA THR A 104 3.34 2.73 -1.75
C THR A 104 4.02 3.58 -2.83
N LYS A 105 5.16 3.14 -3.38
CA LYS A 105 5.82 3.84 -4.49
C LYS A 105 4.94 3.85 -5.73
N LEU A 106 4.38 2.69 -6.09
CA LEU A 106 3.47 2.58 -7.23
C LEU A 106 2.19 3.40 -7.02
N LEU A 107 1.70 3.50 -5.78
CA LEU A 107 0.55 4.34 -5.42
C LEU A 107 0.83 5.84 -5.63
N VAL A 108 2.07 6.30 -5.35
CA VAL A 108 2.48 7.68 -5.64
C VAL A 108 2.53 7.90 -7.15
N GLU A 109 3.16 6.99 -7.89
CA GLU A 109 3.26 7.09 -9.36
C GLU A 109 1.89 7.17 -10.03
N ILE A 110 0.94 6.30 -9.66
CA ILE A 110 -0.40 6.33 -10.26
C ILE A 110 -1.19 7.58 -9.86
N LYS A 111 -0.95 8.14 -8.67
CA LYS A 111 -1.56 9.40 -8.26
C LYS A 111 -1.06 10.54 -9.14
N ASP A 112 0.24 10.59 -9.39
CA ASP A 112 0.84 11.62 -10.23
C ASP A 112 0.31 11.52 -11.68
N ILE A 113 0.22 10.31 -12.24
CA ILE A 113 -0.42 10.08 -13.55
C ILE A 113 -1.86 10.60 -13.58
N ARG A 114 -2.66 10.35 -12.54
CA ARG A 114 -4.06 10.83 -12.45
C ARG A 114 -4.14 12.36 -12.42
N ASP A 115 -3.23 13.00 -11.69
CA ASP A 115 -3.16 14.46 -11.61
C ASP A 115 -2.78 15.05 -12.99
N GLU A 116 -1.80 14.45 -13.68
CA GLU A 116 -1.38 14.86 -15.03
C GLU A 116 -2.48 14.66 -16.08
N LEU A 117 -3.18 13.52 -16.07
CA LEU A 117 -4.35 13.28 -16.95
C LEU A 117 -5.47 14.30 -16.69
N SER A 118 -5.68 14.69 -15.44
CA SER A 118 -6.69 15.68 -15.07
C SER A 118 -6.34 17.07 -15.63
N ILE A 119 -5.06 17.45 -15.57
CA ILE A 119 -4.55 18.69 -16.17
C ILE A 119 -4.74 18.65 -17.69
N LEU A 120 -4.36 17.56 -18.36
CA LEU A 120 -4.52 17.40 -19.80
C LEU A 120 -5.99 17.51 -20.22
N LYS A 121 -6.88 16.83 -19.49
CA LYS A 121 -8.33 16.90 -19.73
C LYS A 121 -8.87 18.31 -19.59
N MET A 122 -8.41 19.07 -18.59
CA MET A 122 -8.80 20.47 -18.40
C MET A 122 -8.39 21.30 -19.62
N VAL A 123 -7.13 21.21 -20.06
CA VAL A 123 -6.63 21.95 -21.22
C VAL A 123 -7.39 21.59 -22.49
N LEU A 124 -7.64 20.31 -22.76
CA LEU A 124 -8.38 19.90 -23.96
C LEU A 124 -9.86 20.33 -23.92
N LYS A 125 -10.48 20.37 -22.75
CA LYS A 125 -11.85 20.92 -22.60
C LYS A 125 -11.91 22.43 -22.82
N ASP A 126 -10.90 23.16 -22.37
CA ASP A 126 -10.80 24.60 -22.64
C ASP A 126 -10.62 24.85 -24.13
N GLN A 127 -9.82 24.03 -24.82
CA GLN A 127 -9.70 24.05 -26.28
C GLN A 127 -11.04 23.73 -26.97
N GLU A 128 -11.76 22.69 -26.51
CA GLU A 128 -13.08 22.32 -27.05
C GLU A 128 -14.08 23.47 -26.93
N THR A 129 -14.10 24.12 -25.77
CA THR A 129 -14.96 25.28 -25.49
C THR A 129 -14.61 26.46 -26.39
N THR A 130 -13.32 26.78 -26.51
CA THR A 130 -12.82 27.87 -27.36
C THR A 130 -13.19 27.65 -28.82
N MET A 131 -13.04 26.41 -29.31
CA MET A 131 -13.40 26.04 -30.68
C MET A 131 -14.89 26.18 -30.94
N THR A 132 -15.71 25.76 -29.99
CA THR A 132 -17.18 25.90 -30.07
C THR A 132 -17.59 27.36 -30.13
N GLN A 133 -16.99 28.22 -29.29
CA GLN A 133 -17.25 29.66 -29.27
C GLN A 133 -16.81 30.33 -30.58
N MET A 134 -15.60 30.03 -31.05
CA MET A 134 -15.08 30.58 -32.31
C MET A 134 -15.96 30.21 -33.49
N TRP A 135 -16.42 28.96 -33.54
CA TRP A 135 -17.33 28.51 -34.59
C TRP A 135 -18.67 29.26 -34.57
N GLY A 136 -19.24 29.49 -33.37
CA GLY A 136 -20.44 30.31 -33.21
C GLY A 136 -20.25 31.74 -33.74
N ILE A 137 -19.12 32.39 -33.40
CA ILE A 137 -18.80 33.75 -33.90
C ILE A 137 -18.67 33.77 -35.43
N ILE A 138 -17.99 32.78 -36.01
CA ILE A 138 -17.81 32.68 -37.47
C ILE A 138 -19.15 32.47 -38.16
N GLU A 139 -20.01 31.60 -37.61
CA GLU A 139 -21.32 31.31 -38.18
C GLU A 139 -22.25 32.52 -38.10
N ASP A 140 -22.30 33.20 -36.95
CA ASP A 140 -23.07 34.44 -36.77
C ASP A 140 -22.61 35.54 -37.74
N ALA A 141 -21.31 35.63 -38.02
CA ALA A 141 -20.77 36.61 -38.95
C ALA A 141 -21.01 36.26 -40.43
N LYS A 142 -21.26 34.97 -40.76
CA LYS A 142 -21.64 34.53 -42.11
C LYS A 142 -23.11 34.87 -42.45
N ILE A 143 -23.96 35.06 -41.45
CA ILE A 143 -25.37 35.42 -41.65
C ILE A 143 -25.47 36.83 -42.23
N LYS A 144 -26.05 36.95 -43.42
CA LYS A 144 -26.43 38.26 -43.99
C LYS A 144 -27.61 38.84 -43.20
N PRO A 145 -27.70 40.18 -43.00
CA PRO A 145 -28.86 40.77 -42.33
C PRO A 145 -30.15 40.40 -43.09
N GLY A 146 -31.05 39.67 -42.41
CA GLY A 146 -32.36 39.27 -42.95
C GLY A 146 -32.50 37.83 -43.48
N LYS A 147 -31.52 36.94 -43.27
CA LYS A 147 -31.71 35.49 -43.50
C LYS A 147 -31.70 34.74 -42.17
N GLU A 148 -32.68 33.86 -41.95
CA GLU A 148 -32.73 32.97 -40.78
C GLU A 148 -31.53 32.01 -40.77
N GLN A 149 -31.02 31.70 -39.57
CA GLN A 149 -30.00 30.67 -39.34
C GLN A 149 -30.42 29.36 -40.02
N ASP A 150 -29.50 28.70 -40.73
CA ASP A 150 -29.71 27.31 -41.11
C ASP A 150 -29.73 26.47 -39.80
N PRO A 151 -30.87 25.85 -39.42
CA PRO A 151 -30.96 25.05 -38.20
C PRO A 151 -30.05 23.80 -38.23
N HIS A 152 -29.49 23.48 -39.40
CA HIS A 152 -28.57 22.36 -39.63
C HIS A 152 -27.11 22.78 -39.80
N ALA A 153 -26.76 24.06 -39.54
CA ALA A 153 -25.38 24.47 -39.36
C ALA A 153 -24.82 23.79 -38.09
N SER A 154 -24.45 22.53 -38.24
CA SER A 154 -23.90 21.69 -37.18
C SER A 154 -22.42 22.02 -37.06
N TYR A 155 -22.01 22.44 -35.86
CA TYR A 155 -20.62 22.59 -35.47
C TYR A 155 -19.79 21.42 -36.03
N LYS A 156 -18.78 21.74 -36.84
CA LYS A 156 -17.85 20.74 -37.37
C LYS A 156 -16.94 20.32 -36.22
N ARG A 157 -17.37 19.30 -35.48
CA ARG A 157 -16.63 18.77 -34.34
C ARG A 157 -15.19 18.43 -34.73
N ASN A 158 -14.25 18.85 -33.90
CA ASN A 158 -12.87 18.47 -34.04
C ASN A 158 -12.70 17.00 -33.63
N ARG A 159 -12.66 16.11 -34.62
CA ARG A 159 -12.53 14.66 -34.42
C ARG A 159 -11.25 14.27 -33.67
N ILE A 160 -10.15 15.00 -33.86
CA ILE A 160 -8.88 14.73 -33.18
C ILE A 160 -9.02 15.03 -31.68
N LEU A 161 -9.61 16.18 -31.34
CA LEU A 161 -9.88 16.56 -29.95
C LEU A 161 -10.83 15.57 -29.25
N GLU A 162 -11.89 15.14 -29.94
CA GLU A 162 -12.82 14.12 -29.42
C GLU A 162 -12.09 12.78 -29.14
N ILE A 163 -11.21 12.35 -30.05
CA ILE A 163 -10.41 11.13 -29.87
C ILE A 163 -9.52 11.26 -28.63
N HIS A 164 -8.82 12.40 -28.47
CA HIS A 164 -7.92 12.61 -27.34
C HIS A 164 -8.67 12.68 -26.00
N LEU A 165 -9.80 13.38 -25.95
CA LEU A 165 -10.67 13.42 -24.77
C LEU A 165 -11.18 12.01 -24.42
N PHE A 166 -11.55 11.22 -25.43
CA PHE A 166 -11.95 9.83 -25.22
C PHE A 166 -10.81 8.96 -24.67
N ARG A 167 -9.61 9.08 -25.23
CA ARG A 167 -8.41 8.36 -24.76
C ARG A 167 -8.05 8.73 -23.33
N ILE A 168 -8.04 10.02 -22.99
CA ILE A 168 -7.79 10.48 -21.62
C ILE A 168 -8.84 9.93 -20.65
N LYS A 169 -10.12 9.96 -21.03
CA LYS A 169 -11.18 9.38 -20.19
C LYS A 169 -10.94 7.89 -19.93
N LYS A 170 -10.54 7.12 -20.94
CA LYS A 170 -10.20 5.71 -20.79
C LYS A 170 -8.99 5.50 -19.88
N MET A 171 -7.97 6.33 -20.04
CA MET A 171 -6.79 6.32 -19.18
C MET A 171 -7.13 6.67 -17.72
N GLU A 172 -7.99 7.66 -17.46
CA GLU A 172 -8.47 7.97 -16.11
C GLU A 172 -9.23 6.78 -15.51
N GLU A 173 -10.12 6.13 -16.27
CA GLU A 173 -10.86 4.93 -15.82
C GLU A 173 -9.89 3.82 -15.37
N LEU A 174 -8.87 3.53 -16.19
CA LEU A 174 -7.85 2.52 -15.87
C LEU A 174 -6.99 2.93 -14.67
N ALA A 175 -6.53 4.18 -14.62
CA ALA A 175 -5.68 4.67 -13.54
C ALA A 175 -6.40 4.71 -12.19
N ASN A 176 -7.69 5.09 -12.18
CA ASN A 176 -8.52 5.03 -10.97
C ASN A 176 -8.69 3.58 -10.49
N LYS A 177 -8.93 2.65 -11.42
CA LYS A 177 -9.06 1.23 -11.09
C LYS A 177 -7.78 0.68 -10.46
N ALA A 178 -6.63 0.92 -11.08
CA ALA A 178 -5.33 0.48 -10.55
C ALA A 178 -5.04 1.10 -9.17
N TYR A 179 -5.34 2.39 -8.99
CA TYR A 179 -5.22 3.05 -7.70
C TYR A 179 -6.06 2.37 -6.60
N ASP A 180 -7.32 2.04 -6.90
CA ASP A 180 -8.19 1.35 -5.96
C ASP A 180 -7.71 -0.07 -5.65
N GLU A 181 -7.22 -0.80 -6.66
CA GLU A 181 -6.68 -2.16 -6.51
C GLU A 181 -5.40 -2.18 -5.63
N ILE A 182 -4.45 -1.27 -5.86
CA ILE A 182 -3.26 -1.13 -4.99
C ILE A 182 -3.69 -0.78 -3.55
N LYS A 183 -4.67 0.10 -3.39
CA LYS A 183 -5.20 0.48 -2.07
C LYS A 183 -5.85 -0.72 -1.37
N HIS A 184 -6.59 -1.56 -2.10
CA HIS A 184 -7.16 -2.80 -1.57
C HIS A 184 -6.06 -3.79 -1.14
N LEU A 185 -4.99 -3.93 -1.92
CA LEU A 185 -3.86 -4.77 -1.55
C LEU A 185 -3.19 -4.29 -0.25
N LEU A 186 -2.98 -2.98 -0.11
CA LEU A 186 -2.42 -2.40 1.13
C LEU A 186 -3.30 -2.70 2.35
N ASP A 187 -4.62 -2.59 2.22
CA ASP A 187 -5.57 -2.94 3.27
C ASP A 187 -5.52 -4.45 3.61
N LEU A 188 -5.41 -5.32 2.61
CA LEU A 188 -5.25 -6.76 2.82
C LEU A 188 -3.95 -7.09 3.56
N LYS A 189 -2.82 -6.48 3.17
CA LYS A 189 -1.53 -6.65 3.88
C LYS A 189 -1.63 -6.17 5.33
N GLN A 190 -2.25 -5.03 5.59
CA GLN A 190 -2.44 -4.53 6.95
C GLN A 190 -3.30 -5.49 7.79
N LYS A 191 -4.40 -6.00 7.22
CA LYS A 191 -5.24 -7.00 7.90
C LYS A 191 -4.45 -8.26 8.24
N GLN A 192 -3.63 -8.75 7.32
CA GLN A 192 -2.77 -9.90 7.59
C GLN A 192 -1.74 -9.62 8.69
N ALA A 193 -1.11 -8.43 8.69
CA ALA A 193 -0.19 -8.03 9.74
C ALA A 193 -0.86 -8.03 11.12
N ASN A 194 -2.06 -7.45 11.22
CA ASN A 194 -2.84 -7.43 12.46
C ASN A 194 -3.18 -8.85 12.96
N ILE A 195 -3.56 -9.76 12.04
CA ILE A 195 -3.86 -11.15 12.38
C ILE A 195 -2.59 -11.87 12.88
N SER A 196 -1.45 -11.67 12.20
CA SER A 196 -0.17 -12.26 12.58
C SER A 196 0.29 -11.80 13.96
N GLU A 197 0.18 -10.50 14.24
CA GLU A 197 0.52 -9.92 15.54
C GLU A 197 -0.38 -10.48 16.65
N ALA A 198 -1.69 -10.56 16.42
CA ALA A 198 -2.64 -11.14 17.38
C ALA A 198 -2.33 -12.61 17.69
N LEU A 199 -1.96 -13.41 16.68
CA LEU A 199 -1.55 -14.80 16.88
C LEU A 199 -0.24 -14.91 17.68
N SER A 200 0.75 -14.05 17.39
CA SER A 200 2.00 -13.98 18.14
C SER A 200 1.78 -13.60 19.60
N ALA A 201 0.97 -12.57 19.87
CA ALA A 201 0.61 -12.14 21.21
C ALA A 201 -0.11 -13.26 21.98
N ARG A 202 -1.02 -13.99 21.33
CA ARG A 202 -1.70 -15.15 21.93
C ARG A 202 -0.71 -16.25 22.31
N LYS A 203 0.21 -16.60 21.40
CA LYS A 203 1.24 -17.61 21.67
C LYS A 203 2.18 -17.21 22.81
N GLN A 204 2.55 -15.92 22.90
CA GLN A 204 3.31 -15.40 24.02
C GLN A 204 2.54 -15.50 25.35
N ALA A 205 1.25 -15.15 25.34
CA ALA A 205 0.40 -15.28 26.52
C ALA A 205 0.23 -16.74 26.97
N GLU A 206 0.04 -17.66 26.03
CA GLU A 206 -0.01 -19.11 26.30
C GLU A 206 1.30 -19.60 26.94
N ASN A 207 2.46 -19.22 26.39
CA ASN A 207 3.76 -19.57 26.95
C ASN A 207 3.98 -18.99 28.36
N ILE A 208 3.59 -17.73 28.59
CA ILE A 208 3.67 -17.10 29.92
C ILE A 208 2.75 -17.80 30.91
N ALA A 209 1.54 -18.16 30.50
CA ALA A 209 0.58 -18.88 31.34
C ALA A 209 1.13 -20.27 31.72
N GLU A 210 1.75 -20.97 30.77
CA GLU A 210 2.37 -22.28 31.03
C GLU A 210 3.56 -22.16 31.98
N GLN A 211 4.47 -21.20 31.75
CA GLN A 211 5.59 -20.94 32.66
C GLN A 211 5.09 -20.55 34.06
N SER A 212 4.02 -19.77 34.14
CA SER A 212 3.39 -19.40 35.41
C SER A 212 2.82 -20.62 36.14
N ARG A 213 2.19 -21.56 35.41
CA ARG A 213 1.72 -22.83 36.00
C ARG A 213 2.87 -23.68 36.54
N ILE A 214 3.97 -23.79 35.79
CA ILE A 214 5.15 -24.54 36.23
C ILE A 214 5.74 -23.91 37.50
N ALA A 215 5.92 -22.58 37.50
CA ALA A 215 6.43 -21.85 38.66
C ALA A 215 5.52 -22.00 39.88
N ALA A 216 4.20 -21.95 39.71
CA ALA A 216 3.24 -22.19 40.79
C ALA A 216 3.33 -23.63 41.34
N GLY A 217 3.55 -24.62 40.48
CA GLY A 217 3.82 -26.00 40.88
C GLY A 217 5.07 -26.12 41.75
N HIS A 218 6.19 -25.55 41.30
CA HIS A 218 7.43 -25.52 42.07
C HIS A 218 7.29 -24.80 43.41
N ALA A 219 6.55 -23.68 43.45
CA ALA A 219 6.29 -22.97 44.70
C ALA A 219 5.48 -23.83 45.69
N LYS A 220 4.49 -24.59 45.20
CA LYS A 220 3.70 -25.51 46.03
C LYS A 220 4.55 -26.67 46.57
N ASP A 221 5.42 -27.24 45.74
CA ASP A 221 6.33 -28.31 46.17
C ASP A 221 7.36 -27.81 47.18
N GLY A 222 7.89 -26.60 46.99
CA GLY A 222 8.76 -25.93 47.95
C GLY A 222 8.07 -25.66 49.29
N ALA A 223 6.82 -25.20 49.27
CA ALA A 223 6.03 -25.03 50.49
C ALA A 223 5.81 -26.36 51.23
N ARG A 224 5.52 -27.44 50.49
CA ARG A 224 5.36 -28.78 51.07
C ARG A 224 6.66 -29.32 51.67
N GLN A 225 7.80 -29.07 51.03
CA GLN A 225 9.11 -29.42 51.58
C GLN A 225 9.43 -28.63 52.86
N ALA A 226 9.08 -27.34 52.90
CA ALA A 226 9.24 -26.53 54.10
C ALA A 226 8.37 -27.03 55.27
N GLU A 227 7.11 -27.40 55.02
CA GLU A 227 6.23 -28.00 56.02
C GLU A 227 6.81 -29.30 56.58
N LEU A 228 7.25 -30.22 55.72
CA LEU A 228 7.89 -31.47 56.13
C LEU A 228 9.18 -31.23 56.93
N GLY A 229 9.97 -30.23 56.55
CA GLY A 229 11.17 -29.83 57.28
C GLY A 229 10.86 -29.31 58.68
N VAL A 230 9.78 -28.53 58.85
CA VAL A 230 9.30 -28.07 60.16
C VAL A 230 8.84 -29.26 61.02
N GLU A 231 8.07 -30.18 60.45
CA GLU A 231 7.60 -31.39 61.14
C GLU A 231 8.77 -32.27 61.61
N GLN A 232 9.77 -32.48 60.75
CA GLN A 232 10.97 -33.23 61.08
C GLN A 232 11.82 -32.54 62.17
N SER A 233 11.89 -31.20 62.13
CA SER A 233 12.58 -30.42 63.16
C SER A 233 11.90 -30.54 64.53
N ALA A 234 10.56 -30.53 64.56
CA ALA A 234 9.79 -30.71 65.79
C ALA A 234 10.04 -32.09 66.42
N LEU A 235 10.04 -33.16 65.60
CA LEU A 235 10.37 -34.52 66.04
C LEU A 235 11.79 -34.63 66.63
N LEU A 236 12.78 -33.98 66.01
CA LEU A 236 14.16 -33.95 66.53
C LEU A 236 14.25 -33.27 67.90
N VAL A 237 13.52 -32.16 68.09
CA VAL A 237 13.46 -31.46 69.39
C VAL A 237 12.83 -32.35 70.46
N GLU A 238 11.75 -33.06 70.14
CA GLU A 238 11.10 -34.00 71.06
C GLU A 238 12.03 -35.15 71.47
N GLN A 239 12.71 -35.77 70.51
CA GLN A 239 13.70 -36.82 70.79
C GLN A 239 14.85 -36.31 71.66
N ALA A 240 15.37 -35.11 71.38
CA ALA A 240 16.42 -34.50 72.19
C ALA A 240 15.95 -34.26 73.64
N ALA A 241 14.70 -33.82 73.83
CA ALA A 241 14.12 -33.65 75.17
C ALA A 241 13.98 -34.97 75.92
N LEU A 242 13.55 -36.04 75.25
CA LEU A 242 13.46 -37.39 75.83
C LEU A 242 14.83 -37.94 76.22
N ALA A 243 15.81 -37.83 75.31
CA ALA A 243 17.19 -38.25 75.57
C ALA A 243 17.81 -37.47 76.75
N GLY A 244 17.52 -36.17 76.85
CA GLY A 244 17.93 -35.34 77.99
C GLY A 244 17.38 -35.85 79.32
N LYS A 245 16.08 -36.19 79.38
CA LYS A 245 15.46 -36.79 80.59
C LYS A 245 16.10 -38.12 80.96
N GLN A 246 16.34 -38.98 79.98
CA GLN A 246 16.93 -40.30 80.20
C GLN A 246 18.37 -40.20 80.69
N ALA A 247 19.15 -39.24 80.19
CA ALA A 247 20.50 -38.95 80.67
C ALA A 247 20.50 -38.46 82.14
N GLU A 248 19.55 -37.59 82.53
CA GLU A 248 19.42 -37.14 83.92
C GLU A 248 19.07 -38.31 84.87
N GLU A 249 18.14 -39.17 84.46
CA GLU A 249 17.75 -40.35 85.24
C GLU A 249 18.91 -41.34 85.37
N THR A 250 19.66 -41.56 84.28
CA THR A 250 20.88 -42.37 84.29
C THR A 250 21.93 -41.78 85.23
N ALA A 251 22.10 -40.46 85.25
CA ALA A 251 23.02 -39.79 86.18
C ALA A 251 22.58 -39.96 87.65
N ARG A 252 21.28 -39.91 87.93
CA ARG A 252 20.74 -40.20 89.28
C ARG A 252 20.98 -41.65 89.67
N GLN A 253 20.68 -42.60 88.79
CA GLN A 253 20.97 -44.02 89.02
C GLN A 253 22.46 -44.27 89.27
N GLY A 254 23.33 -43.63 88.48
CA GLY A 254 24.78 -43.68 88.67
C GLY A 254 25.21 -43.18 90.04
N LYS A 255 24.65 -42.07 90.54
CA LYS A 255 24.89 -41.57 91.90
C LYS A 255 24.43 -42.57 92.97
N THR A 256 23.25 -43.15 92.81
CA THR A 256 22.72 -44.17 93.74
C THR A 256 23.61 -45.40 93.77
N LEU A 257 24.04 -45.88 92.60
CA LEU A 257 24.99 -46.98 92.48
C LEU A 257 26.31 -46.66 93.18
N LEU A 258 26.84 -45.45 93.01
CA LEU A 258 28.10 -45.02 93.63
C LEU A 258 27.99 -45.00 95.17
N VAL A 259 26.88 -44.48 95.71
CA VAL A 259 26.58 -44.55 97.16
C VAL A 259 26.50 -46.00 97.64
N PHE A 260 25.78 -46.85 96.91
CA PHE A 260 25.68 -48.27 97.23
C PHE A 260 27.06 -48.95 97.24
N THR A 261 27.87 -48.72 96.20
CA THR A 261 29.23 -49.27 96.08
C THR A 261 30.13 -48.82 97.23
N ILE A 262 30.09 -47.54 97.64
CA ILE A 262 30.84 -47.07 98.81
C ILE A 262 30.43 -47.82 100.07
N ILE A 263 29.12 -47.96 100.33
CA ILE A 263 28.62 -48.67 101.51
C ILE A 263 29.06 -50.14 101.50
N THR A 264 29.02 -50.81 100.34
CA THR A 264 29.45 -52.22 100.20
C THR A 264 30.97 -52.43 100.35
N ILE A 265 31.79 -51.38 100.16
CA ILE A 265 33.24 -51.47 100.35
C ILE A 265 33.63 -51.19 101.82
N VAL A 266 32.87 -50.34 102.51
CA VAL A 266 33.16 -49.91 103.89
C VAL A 266 32.63 -50.92 104.94
N PHE A 267 31.55 -51.63 104.64
CA PHE A 267 30.99 -52.71 105.47
C PHE A 267 31.41 -54.08 104.95
#